data_AF-A0A381W9M0-F1
#
_entry.id   AF-A0A381W9M0-F1
#
_cell.length_a   1.000
_cell.length_b   1.000
_cell.length_c   1.000
_cell.angle_alpha   90.00
_cell.angle_beta   90.00
_cell.angle_gamma   90.00
#
_symmetry.space_group_name_H-M   'P 1'
#
loop_
_entity.id
_entity.type
_entity.pdbx_description
1 polymer ?
#
loop_
_entity_poly.entity_id
_entity_poly.type
_entity_poly.pdbx_seq_one_letter_code
_entity_poly.pdbx_strand_id
1 'polypeptide(L)'
;MRSRMATGVGGLAVMCLAPMVAAQTGNISRTPSGRPDLSGTYDVGTLTPMQRPTEQGEKMSLTEEEAAAFGARATAALDRRNNIVPSVNTELSDPNRGAPPVGGDGSIGASGNVGGYNTFWIDPGSGAFQIDGQWRTSILVDPPNGRYPPRTQERIAADAAARSGGGGRPRQ
;
A
#
# COMPACT_ATOMS: atom_id res chain seq x y z
N MET A 1 2.49 -64.63 -31.21
CA MET A 1 3.81 -63.99 -30.96
C MET A 1 4.15 -63.23 -32.25
N ARG A 2 4.35 -61.91 -32.35
CA ARG A 2 4.90 -60.87 -31.47
C ARG A 2 4.19 -59.53 -31.80
N SER A 3 3.54 -58.93 -30.81
CA SER A 3 3.90 -57.67 -30.12
C SER A 3 3.64 -56.38 -30.90
N ARG A 4 2.64 -55.62 -30.43
CA ARG A 4 2.37 -54.20 -30.71
C ARG A 4 3.20 -53.33 -29.74
N MET A 5 3.31 -52.03 -30.05
CA MET A 5 3.78 -50.89 -29.23
C MET A 5 5.30 -50.61 -29.33
N ALA A 6 5.78 -49.37 -29.43
CA ALA A 6 5.21 -48.09 -29.00
C ALA A 6 5.69 -46.91 -29.86
N THR A 7 4.77 -46.03 -30.25
CA THR A 7 5.03 -44.65 -30.66
C THR A 7 4.40 -43.76 -29.60
N GLY A 8 5.14 -42.83 -29.00
CA GLY A 8 4.52 -41.87 -28.07
C GLY A 8 5.42 -41.20 -27.03
N VAL A 9 6.65 -40.84 -27.37
CA VAL A 9 7.44 -39.87 -26.56
C VAL A 9 7.55 -38.59 -27.37
N GLY A 10 6.59 -37.69 -27.18
CA GLY A 10 6.55 -36.40 -27.90
C GLY A 10 5.50 -35.42 -27.38
N GLY A 11 4.51 -35.88 -26.60
CA GLY A 11 3.43 -35.03 -26.12
C GLY A 11 3.72 -34.23 -24.83
N LEU A 12 4.70 -34.64 -24.01
CA LEU A 12 4.83 -34.09 -22.66
C LEU A 12 5.66 -32.79 -22.58
N ALA A 13 6.51 -32.49 -23.58
CA ALA A 13 7.35 -31.30 -23.55
C ALA A 13 6.64 -30.01 -24.01
N VAL A 14 5.48 -30.13 -24.67
CA VAL A 14 4.76 -28.96 -25.23
C VAL A 14 3.79 -28.33 -24.20
N MET A 15 3.40 -29.05 -23.14
CA MET A 15 2.41 -28.56 -22.17
C MET A 15 2.95 -27.55 -21.15
N CYS A 16 4.27 -27.45 -20.95
CA CYS A 16 4.85 -26.52 -19.97
C CYS A 16 5.23 -25.14 -20.53
N LEU A 17 5.20 -24.92 -21.85
CA LEU A 17 5.50 -23.60 -22.44
C LEU A 17 4.26 -22.72 -22.68
N ALA A 18 3.06 -23.27 -22.65
CA ALA A 18 1.82 -22.52 -22.89
C ALA A 18 1.53 -21.37 -21.90
N PRO A 19 1.80 -21.46 -20.57
CA PRO A 19 1.44 -20.37 -19.66
C PRO A 19 2.35 -19.13 -19.80
N MET A 20 3.53 -19.26 -20.40
CA MET A 20 4.46 -18.13 -20.54
C MET A 20 4.08 -17.17 -21.69
N VAL A 21 3.34 -17.66 -22.69
CA VAL A 21 2.84 -16.86 -23.81
C VAL A 21 1.60 -16.04 -23.41
N ALA A 22 0.76 -16.56 -22.50
CA ALA A 22 -0.46 -15.90 -22.05
C ALA A 22 -0.20 -14.69 -21.11
N ALA A 23 1.00 -14.58 -20.53
CA ALA A 23 1.35 -13.46 -19.65
C ALA A 23 1.73 -12.16 -20.38
N GLN A 24 1.91 -12.19 -21.71
CA GLN A 24 2.39 -11.03 -22.49
C GLN A 24 1.29 -10.26 -23.23
N THR A 25 0.03 -10.68 -23.12
CA THR A 25 -1.10 -10.07 -23.85
C THR A 25 -1.83 -9.01 -23.01
N GLY A 26 -1.09 -8.12 -22.35
CA GLY A 26 -1.68 -6.89 -21.83
C GLY A 26 -1.83 -5.87 -22.96
N ASN A 27 -2.98 -5.19 -23.04
CA ASN A 27 -3.22 -4.04 -23.94
C ASN A 27 -2.43 -2.80 -23.49
N ILE A 28 -1.12 -2.93 -23.32
CA ILE A 28 -0.24 -1.83 -22.93
C ILE A 28 0.02 -0.99 -24.17
N SER A 29 -0.26 0.32 -24.10
CA SER A 29 0.05 1.26 -25.17
C SER A 29 1.52 1.15 -25.59
N ARG A 30 1.82 1.36 -26.87
CA ARG A 30 3.15 1.16 -27.44
C ARG A 30 3.61 2.45 -28.11
N THR A 31 4.87 2.80 -27.88
CA THR A 31 5.56 3.87 -28.64
C THR A 31 5.68 3.48 -30.13
N PRO A 32 5.98 4.43 -31.04
CA PRO A 32 6.25 4.12 -32.45
C PRO A 32 7.37 3.09 -32.67
N SER A 33 8.30 2.96 -31.70
CA SER A 33 9.36 1.94 -31.71
C SER A 33 8.93 0.55 -31.22
N GLY A 34 7.65 0.35 -30.88
CA GLY A 34 7.10 -0.92 -30.38
C GLY A 34 7.40 -1.23 -28.91
N ARG A 35 8.06 -0.33 -28.18
CA ARG A 35 8.29 -0.45 -26.73
C ARG A 35 7.04 -0.05 -25.94
N PRO A 36 6.77 -0.64 -24.76
CA PRO A 36 5.72 -0.18 -23.86
C PRO A 36 5.83 1.34 -23.63
N ASP A 37 4.72 2.03 -23.81
CA ASP A 37 4.58 3.43 -23.48
C ASP A 37 4.21 3.57 -22.01
N LEU A 38 5.14 4.10 -21.22
CA LEU A 38 4.99 4.38 -19.80
C LEU A 38 4.89 5.89 -19.56
N SER A 39 4.49 6.66 -20.57
CA SER A 39 4.17 8.07 -20.39
C SER A 39 2.80 8.21 -19.72
N GLY A 40 2.66 9.25 -18.89
CA GLY A 40 1.43 9.53 -18.17
C GLY A 40 1.67 10.25 -16.86
N THR A 41 0.59 10.51 -16.15
CA THR A 41 0.61 11.02 -14.77
C THR A 41 0.43 9.85 -13.83
N TYR A 42 1.35 9.70 -12.89
CA TYR A 42 1.30 8.67 -11.86
C TYR A 42 1.02 9.34 -10.52
N ASP A 43 -0.11 8.98 -9.91
CA ASP A 43 -0.43 9.36 -8.54
C ASP A 43 -0.10 8.20 -7.61
N VAL A 44 0.57 8.50 -6.51
CA VAL A 44 1.00 7.54 -5.49
C VAL A 44 0.27 7.75 -4.15
N GLY A 45 -0.53 8.81 -4.04
CA GLY A 45 -1.33 9.11 -2.87
C GLY A 45 -2.45 8.09 -2.71
N THR A 46 -2.43 7.31 -1.63
CA THR A 46 -3.52 6.40 -1.31
C THR A 46 -3.70 6.18 0.17
N LEU A 47 -4.97 6.11 0.57
CA LEU A 47 -5.39 5.67 1.89
C LEU A 47 -5.73 4.17 1.92
N THR A 48 -5.65 3.44 0.79
CA THR A 48 -5.86 1.98 0.79
C THR A 48 -4.85 1.32 1.73
N PRO A 49 -5.32 0.52 2.70
CA PRO A 49 -4.43 -0.05 3.69
C PRO A 49 -3.54 -1.13 3.07
N MET A 50 -2.35 -1.30 3.63
CA MET A 50 -1.44 -2.36 3.19
C MET A 50 -2.08 -3.75 3.36
N GLN A 51 -2.70 -4.00 4.52
CA GLN A 51 -3.44 -5.22 4.81
C GLN A 51 -4.93 -4.95 4.83
N ARG A 52 -5.72 -5.91 4.36
CA ARG A 52 -7.18 -5.80 4.43
C ARG A 52 -7.66 -5.80 5.88
N PRO A 53 -8.58 -4.88 6.25
CA PRO A 53 -9.27 -4.95 7.52
C PRO A 53 -9.95 -6.30 7.73
N THR A 54 -9.87 -6.83 8.95
CA THR A 54 -10.36 -8.17 9.28
C THR A 54 -11.84 -8.36 9.00
N GLU A 55 -12.63 -7.32 9.21
CA GLU A 55 -14.07 -7.28 8.98
C GLU A 55 -14.46 -7.41 7.50
N GLN A 56 -13.52 -7.19 6.58
CA GLN A 56 -13.74 -7.32 5.13
C GLN A 56 -13.40 -8.72 4.61
N GLY A 57 -12.74 -9.58 5.40
CA GLY A 57 -12.43 -10.97 5.02
C GLY A 57 -11.72 -11.08 3.66
N GLU A 58 -12.36 -11.76 2.70
CA GLU A 58 -11.85 -11.94 1.33
C GLU A 58 -12.43 -10.94 0.33
N LYS A 59 -13.20 -9.94 0.78
CA LYS A 59 -13.80 -8.91 -0.07
C LYS A 59 -12.70 -8.04 -0.69
N MET A 60 -12.44 -8.23 -1.98
CA MET A 60 -11.33 -7.55 -2.69
C MET A 60 -11.67 -6.11 -3.13
N SER A 61 -12.95 -5.80 -3.27
CA SER A 61 -13.40 -4.50 -3.78
C SER A 61 -14.53 -3.90 -2.96
N LEU A 62 -14.52 -2.57 -2.88
CA LEU A 62 -15.59 -1.75 -2.30
C LEU A 62 -16.56 -1.33 -3.41
N THR A 63 -17.83 -1.13 -3.07
CA THR A 63 -18.73 -0.34 -3.93
C THR A 63 -18.33 1.13 -3.92
N GLU A 64 -18.89 1.92 -4.83
CA GLU A 64 -18.63 3.37 -4.88
C GLU A 64 -18.99 4.05 -3.54
N GLU A 65 -20.14 3.70 -2.97
CA GLU A 65 -20.62 4.27 -1.70
C GLU A 65 -19.73 3.86 -0.53
N GLU A 66 -19.26 2.61 -0.52
CA GLU A 66 -18.35 2.11 0.50
C GLU A 66 -16.97 2.76 0.38
N ALA A 67 -16.47 2.98 -0.83
CA ALA A 67 -15.21 3.66 -1.09
C ALA A 67 -15.26 5.13 -0.69
N ALA A 68 -16.36 5.83 -0.99
CA ALA A 68 -16.59 7.20 -0.55
C ALA A 68 -16.65 7.30 0.98
N ALA A 69 -17.39 6.39 1.64
CA ALA A 69 -17.45 6.32 3.09
C ALA A 69 -16.09 5.98 3.72
N PHE A 70 -15.31 5.09 3.09
CA PHE A 70 -13.95 4.77 3.50
C PHE A 70 -13.04 5.99 3.41
N GLY A 71 -13.01 6.69 2.28
CA GLY A 71 -12.20 7.90 2.09
C GLY A 71 -12.51 8.98 3.12
N ALA A 72 -13.79 9.28 3.34
CA ALA A 72 -14.20 10.25 4.36
C ALA A 72 -13.72 9.87 5.76
N ARG A 73 -13.86 8.60 6.17
CA ARG A 73 -13.40 8.12 7.48
C ARG A 73 -11.88 8.14 7.61
N ALA A 74 -11.17 7.72 6.56
CA ALA A 74 -9.71 7.63 6.55
C ALA A 74 -9.07 9.03 6.61
N THR A 75 -9.58 9.98 5.81
CA THR A 75 -9.16 11.38 5.85
C THR A 75 -9.42 12.00 7.23
N ALA A 76 -10.62 11.84 7.79
CA ALA A 76 -10.92 12.35 9.13
C ALA A 76 -10.06 11.71 10.24
N ALA A 77 -9.69 10.42 10.11
CA ALA A 77 -8.77 9.77 11.02
C ALA A 77 -7.35 10.35 10.90
N LEU A 78 -6.91 10.64 9.68
CA LEU A 78 -5.62 11.25 9.39
C LEU A 78 -5.51 12.67 9.94
N ASP A 79 -6.56 13.48 9.75
CA ASP A 79 -6.62 14.85 10.26
C ASP A 79 -6.54 14.87 11.78
N ARG A 80 -7.32 14.02 12.46
CA ARG A 80 -7.24 13.87 13.93
C ARG A 80 -5.85 13.44 14.39
N ARG A 81 -5.24 12.46 13.71
CA ARG A 81 -3.89 11.96 14.05
C ARG A 81 -2.84 13.05 13.92
N ASN A 82 -2.94 13.86 12.88
CA ASN A 82 -1.96 14.90 12.56
C ASN A 82 -2.28 16.24 13.25
N ASN A 83 -3.22 16.24 14.21
CA ASN A 83 -3.73 17.42 14.90
C ASN A 83 -4.13 18.55 13.93
N ILE A 84 -4.62 18.17 12.76
CA ILE A 84 -5.27 19.08 11.83
C ILE A 84 -6.69 19.26 12.36
N VAL A 85 -6.80 20.14 13.35
CA VAL A 85 -8.08 20.72 13.69
C VAL A 85 -8.42 21.76 12.61
N PRO A 86 -9.70 21.89 12.19
CA PRO A 86 -10.09 22.87 11.18
C PRO A 86 -9.59 24.29 11.49
N SER A 87 -9.54 24.67 12.78
CA SER A 87 -8.99 25.95 13.22
C SER A 87 -7.51 26.13 12.83
N VAL A 88 -6.68 25.08 12.84
CA VAL A 88 -5.23 25.22 12.57
C VAL A 88 -4.91 25.36 11.07
N ASN A 89 -5.71 24.77 10.19
CA ASN A 89 -5.45 24.82 8.72
C ASN A 89 -6.29 25.84 7.96
N THR A 90 -7.40 26.33 8.53
CA THR A 90 -8.28 27.31 7.85
C THR A 90 -8.25 28.70 8.48
N GLU A 91 -7.71 28.86 9.69
CA GLU A 91 -7.49 30.20 10.23
C GLU A 91 -6.37 30.90 9.48
N LEU A 92 -6.65 32.14 9.07
CA LEU A 92 -5.63 33.02 8.53
C LEU A 92 -4.54 33.20 9.59
N SER A 93 -3.28 33.05 9.18
CA SER A 93 -2.15 33.31 10.08
C SER A 93 -2.23 34.76 10.57
N ASP A 94 -2.23 34.96 11.89
CA ASP A 94 -2.16 36.29 12.48
C ASP A 94 -0.76 36.89 12.24
N PRO A 95 -0.63 37.98 11.46
CA PRO A 95 0.66 38.60 11.17
C PRO A 95 1.31 39.24 12.40
N ASN A 96 0.56 39.46 13.47
CA ASN A 96 1.05 40.02 14.73
C ASN A 96 1.31 38.94 15.80
N ARG A 97 1.21 37.65 15.47
CA ARG A 97 1.48 36.59 16.43
C ARG A 97 2.95 36.60 16.89
N GLY A 98 3.16 36.38 18.18
CA GLY A 98 4.50 36.21 18.74
C GLY A 98 5.20 34.94 18.22
N ALA A 99 6.51 34.85 18.46
CA ALA A 99 7.27 33.65 18.13
C ALA A 99 6.69 32.41 18.88
N PRO A 100 6.56 31.25 18.21
CA PRO A 100 6.20 30.00 18.88
C PRO A 100 7.19 29.64 20.00
N PRO A 101 6.76 28.83 21.00
CA PRO A 101 7.68 28.37 22.04
C PRO A 101 8.88 27.62 21.46
N VAL A 102 10.02 27.70 22.14
CA VAL A 102 11.19 26.89 21.82
C VAL A 102 10.79 25.43 21.94
N GLY A 103 10.94 24.69 20.85
CA GLY A 103 10.45 23.32 20.85
C GLY A 103 8.97 23.19 20.50
N GLY A 104 8.34 24.14 19.79
CA GLY A 104 6.94 24.06 19.32
C GLY A 104 5.86 24.11 20.41
N ASP A 105 4.61 23.77 20.06
CA ASP A 105 3.41 24.11 20.87
C ASP A 105 2.85 22.99 21.76
N GLY A 106 3.51 21.85 21.79
CA GLY A 106 3.16 20.65 22.56
C GLY A 106 2.39 19.64 21.74
N SER A 107 1.92 20.00 20.55
CA SER A 107 1.05 19.15 19.76
C SER A 107 1.78 17.92 19.20
N ILE A 108 1.06 16.79 19.25
CA ILE A 108 1.46 15.57 18.58
C ILE A 108 1.30 15.74 17.06
N GLY A 109 2.33 15.40 16.29
CA GLY A 109 2.27 15.40 14.83
C GLY A 109 3.27 16.34 14.15
N ALA A 110 3.11 16.47 12.84
CA ALA A 110 4.05 17.19 11.99
C ALA A 110 4.02 18.72 12.21
N SER A 111 2.99 19.31 12.81
CA SER A 111 3.00 20.76 13.08
C SER A 111 3.52 21.12 14.48
N GLY A 112 3.65 20.11 15.34
CA GLY A 112 4.86 19.86 16.09
C GLY A 112 5.00 20.45 17.49
N ASN A 113 5.90 19.78 18.20
CA ASN A 113 6.85 20.42 19.10
C ASN A 113 8.19 20.79 18.38
N VAL A 114 8.19 21.13 17.07
CA VAL A 114 9.24 21.82 16.25
C VAL A 114 9.06 21.54 14.75
N GLY A 115 8.34 20.47 14.41
CA GLY A 115 7.69 20.32 13.11
C GLY A 115 8.25 19.28 12.13
N GLY A 116 7.44 19.06 11.11
CA GLY A 116 7.46 18.25 9.90
C GLY A 116 6.43 18.88 8.94
N TYR A 117 6.25 18.33 7.73
CA TYR A 117 5.36 18.95 6.75
C TYR A 117 3.87 18.77 7.10
N ASN A 118 3.05 19.82 6.88
CA ASN A 118 1.59 19.71 6.95
C ASN A 118 1.10 18.57 6.03
N THR A 119 0.00 17.89 6.40
CA THR A 119 -0.54 16.77 5.61
C THR A 119 -0.79 17.10 4.15
N PHE A 120 -1.18 18.34 3.83
CA PHE A 120 -1.33 18.81 2.45
C PHE A 120 -0.05 18.66 1.61
N TRP A 121 1.13 18.82 2.21
CA TRP A 121 2.42 18.64 1.53
C TRP A 121 2.87 17.18 1.45
N ILE A 122 2.29 16.30 2.26
CA ILE A 122 2.59 14.85 2.22
C ILE A 122 1.76 14.17 1.14
N ASP A 123 0.62 14.76 0.77
CA ASP A 123 -0.37 14.23 -0.19
C ASP A 123 -0.66 12.73 0.01
N PRO A 124 -1.34 12.37 1.10
CA PRO A 124 -1.65 10.98 1.42
C PRO A 124 -2.73 10.38 0.49
N GLY A 125 -3.25 11.14 -0.47
CA GLY A 125 -4.47 10.82 -1.22
C GLY A 125 -5.75 11.05 -0.40
N SER A 126 -6.90 10.81 -1.03
CA SER A 126 -8.23 11.12 -0.48
C SER A 126 -9.11 9.88 -0.25
N GLY A 127 -8.61 8.68 -0.57
CA GLY A 127 -9.39 7.45 -0.44
C GLY A 127 -8.65 6.20 -0.88
N ALA A 128 -9.44 5.15 -1.11
CA ALA A 128 -8.91 3.94 -1.72
C ALA A 128 -8.46 4.21 -3.16
N PHE A 129 -7.51 3.46 -3.72
CA PHE A 129 -7.20 3.53 -5.14
C PHE A 129 -8.00 2.52 -5.96
N GLN A 130 -8.17 2.79 -7.25
CA GLN A 130 -8.81 1.86 -8.19
C GLN A 130 -7.77 1.07 -8.98
N ILE A 131 -8.09 -0.19 -9.25
CA ILE A 131 -7.47 -0.99 -10.31
C ILE A 131 -8.61 -1.48 -11.18
N ASP A 132 -8.54 -1.27 -12.50
CA ASP A 132 -9.55 -1.72 -13.47
C ASP A 132 -10.99 -1.32 -13.09
N GLY A 133 -11.17 -0.10 -12.57
CA GLY A 133 -12.48 0.42 -12.15
C GLY A 133 -12.98 -0.09 -10.79
N GLN A 134 -12.15 -0.84 -10.04
CA GLN A 134 -12.52 -1.42 -8.75
C GLN A 134 -11.74 -0.78 -7.60
N TRP A 135 -12.46 -0.23 -6.62
CA TRP A 135 -11.88 0.31 -5.39
C TRP A 135 -11.30 -0.80 -4.52
N ARG A 136 -9.99 -0.82 -4.31
CA ARG A 136 -9.32 -1.90 -3.58
C ARG A 136 -9.46 -1.75 -2.07
N THR A 137 -9.78 -2.85 -1.41
CA THR A 137 -9.83 -2.95 0.06
C THR A 137 -8.45 -3.08 0.71
N SER A 138 -7.43 -3.47 -0.06
CA SER A 138 -6.04 -3.61 0.40
C SER A 138 -5.04 -3.55 -0.75
N ILE A 139 -3.79 -3.19 -0.44
CA ILE A 139 -2.65 -3.32 -1.37
C ILE A 139 -2.30 -4.78 -1.59
N LEU A 140 -2.26 -5.59 -0.53
CA LEU A 140 -2.04 -7.03 -0.63
C LEU A 140 -3.26 -7.71 -1.28
N VAL A 141 -3.01 -8.48 -2.33
CA VAL A 141 -4.04 -9.23 -3.07
C VAL A 141 -3.95 -10.73 -2.79
N ASP A 142 -2.73 -11.24 -2.63
CA ASP A 142 -2.43 -12.62 -2.29
C ASP A 142 -1.68 -12.65 -0.94
N PRO A 143 -2.12 -13.43 0.06
CA PRO A 143 -3.28 -14.34 0.11
C PRO A 143 -4.64 -13.67 -0.11
N PRO A 144 -5.72 -14.41 -0.47
CA PRO A 144 -7.04 -13.84 -0.77
C PRO A 144 -7.66 -12.99 0.33
N ASN A 145 -7.23 -13.15 1.59
CA ASN A 145 -7.63 -12.31 2.72
C ASN A 145 -6.89 -10.96 2.77
N GLY A 146 -5.96 -10.69 1.86
CA GLY A 146 -5.21 -9.44 1.74
C GLY A 146 -4.34 -9.15 2.96
N ARG A 147 -3.87 -10.16 3.68
CA ARG A 147 -3.04 -10.01 4.89
C ARG A 147 -1.68 -10.66 4.71
N TYR A 148 -0.71 -10.27 5.53
CA TYR A 148 0.59 -10.95 5.50
C TYR A 148 0.41 -12.44 5.79
N PRO A 149 1.12 -13.32 5.07
CA PRO A 149 1.21 -14.73 5.44
C PRO A 149 1.70 -14.88 6.89
N PRO A 150 1.29 -15.96 7.59
CA PRO A 150 1.82 -16.27 8.90
C PRO A 150 3.35 -16.32 8.88
N ARG A 151 4.00 -15.76 9.91
CA ARG A 151 5.46 -15.84 10.04
C ARG A 151 5.88 -17.28 10.28
N THR A 152 7.02 -17.69 9.70
CA THR A 152 7.60 -19.01 9.97
C THR A 152 8.15 -19.08 11.39
N GLN A 153 8.15 -20.29 11.97
CA GLN A 153 8.69 -20.50 13.32
C GLN A 153 10.17 -20.12 13.42
N GLU A 154 10.94 -20.39 12.37
CA GLU A 154 12.35 -19.98 12.26
C GLU A 154 12.50 -18.45 12.36
N ARG A 155 11.69 -17.69 11.63
CA ARG A 155 11.71 -16.23 11.67
C ARG A 155 11.25 -15.70 13.02
N ILE A 156 10.33 -16.37 13.71
CA ILE A 156 9.93 -16.01 15.08
C ILE A 156 11.11 -16.24 16.05
N ALA A 157 11.79 -17.38 15.93
CA ALA A 157 12.94 -17.73 16.76
C ALA A 157 14.13 -16.77 16.55
N ALA A 158 14.42 -16.41 15.29
CA ALA A 158 15.48 -15.45 14.95
C ALA A 158 15.24 -14.07 15.59
N ASP A 159 14.01 -13.53 15.52
CA ASP A 159 13.66 -12.26 16.17
C ASP A 159 13.72 -12.35 17.70
N ALA A 160 13.39 -13.50 18.28
CA ALA A 160 13.50 -13.71 19.72
C ALA A 160 14.97 -13.72 20.16
N ALA A 161 15.85 -14.41 19.42
CA ALA A 161 17.29 -14.43 19.65
C ALA A 161 17.93 -13.05 19.45
N ALA A 162 17.53 -12.29 18.43
CA ALA A 162 18.02 -10.93 18.20
C ALA A 162 17.64 -9.98 19.35
N ARG A 163 16.45 -10.15 19.94
CA ARG A 163 16.00 -9.37 21.10
C ARG A 163 16.71 -9.76 22.40
N SER A 164 17.03 -11.04 22.60
CA SER A 164 17.75 -11.50 23.79
C SER A 164 19.27 -11.26 23.73
N GLY A 165 19.84 -11.16 22.52
CA GLY A 165 21.28 -10.87 22.31
C GLY A 165 21.67 -9.39 22.38
N GLY A 166 20.70 -8.48 22.53
CA GLY A 166 20.92 -7.04 22.54
C GLY A 166 21.35 -6.48 23.90
N GLY A 167 22.61 -6.71 24.29
CA GLY A 167 23.30 -5.86 25.26
C GLY A 167 23.25 -4.39 24.82
N GLY A 168 23.04 -3.51 25.79
CA GLY A 168 22.61 -2.12 25.62
C GLY A 168 23.27 -1.36 24.46
N ARG A 169 22.45 -0.74 23.62
CA ARG A 169 22.91 0.41 22.84
C ARG A 169 23.31 1.51 23.83
N PRO A 170 24.54 2.04 23.79
CA PRO A 170 24.87 3.21 24.60
C PRO A 170 23.91 4.33 24.20
N ARG A 171 23.28 4.95 25.20
CA ARG A 171 22.51 6.17 25.02
C ARG A 171 23.50 7.22 24.49
N GLN A 172 23.28 7.68 23.25
CA GLN A 172 23.89 8.91 22.77
C GLN A 172 23.23 10.09 23.46
#